data_AF-A0A196S778-F1
#
_entry.id   AF-A0A196S778-F1
#
_cell.length_a   1.000
_cell.length_b   1.000
_cell.length_c   1.000
_cell.angle_alpha   90.00
_cell.angle_beta   90.00
_cell.angle_gamma   90.00
#
_symmetry.space_group_name_H-M   'P 1'
#
loop_
_entity.id
_entity.type
_entity.pdbx_description
1 polymer ?
#
loop_
_entity_poly.entity_id
_entity_poly.type
_entity_poly.pdbx_seq_one_letter_code
_entity_poly.pdbx_strand_id
1 'polypeptide(L)'
;MTENSIDQYECIHKLGEGGYGEVFQALDKKGNDYVAVKKTRIMDNGSRVQSESELLKNCSSKYIVRYFDVLQNDRELWIVMEYCRCGSLSSFLEHGNRLSEDELREIASCCLLGLYYLHNCNVMHRDIKPDNLFLSESGVIKLGDFGLAVQLEHSCSRRNTMCGTSWYMAPEVYDGNTELKSDVWSLGISLLELADGKNPFTGCSASMVMKIVCLGEAPSLTSSGWSSELVDFVGRCLAKDVRERASVSELLGHPFVRDAVERIKQKGYSSVLFQLAERVAGQAPTTVVEEVGERAAVRRVLEVKEEEELFEGDGETEVVTVREGVGDNADLDVWRLDECAVLRELVVGNGCVTFVRELRLVGFERLEKVEVGDGCFSQASGGVFELVNCPRLRSVRIGDGSFVKAVRAAFENLPALTSIVLGKDVFMGEAEDASCLVLKNLRELRELRGKMMTLRNVKEVEATGLPRLSKCVLPTAFKCVRRVAMEDAGKLEENELLRKALEESISNSSDDDIFSVDSELFEEIFVKGAGLSPLDDDLFSDHSFFDNSPRPGS
;
A
#
# COMPACT_ATOMS: atom_id res chain seq x y z
N MET A 1 -13.28 22.52 14.19
CA MET A 1 -13.40 21.05 14.32
C MET A 1 -14.76 20.69 13.76
N THR A 2 -14.82 20.10 12.57
CA THR A 2 -16.08 19.57 12.03
C THR A 2 -16.31 18.22 12.71
N GLU A 3 -17.36 18.11 13.52
CA GLU A 3 -17.74 16.82 14.13
C GLU A 3 -18.00 15.80 13.02
N ASN A 4 -17.37 14.62 13.11
CA ASN A 4 -17.69 13.50 12.23
C ASN A 4 -19.10 13.01 12.57
N SER A 5 -19.94 12.84 11.55
CA SER A 5 -21.33 12.37 11.68
C SER A 5 -21.45 10.96 11.13
N ILE A 6 -22.43 10.20 11.62
CA ILE A 6 -22.81 8.88 11.09
C ILE A 6 -23.06 8.95 9.57
N ASP A 7 -23.58 10.07 9.06
CA ASP A 7 -23.89 10.26 7.62
C ASP A 7 -22.66 10.20 6.70
N GLN A 8 -21.45 10.35 7.26
CA GLN A 8 -20.18 10.16 6.56
C GLN A 8 -19.97 8.71 6.13
N TYR A 9 -20.57 7.75 6.82
CA TYR A 9 -20.35 6.33 6.60
C TYR A 9 -21.56 5.69 5.93
N GLU A 10 -21.36 5.16 4.73
CA GLU A 10 -22.38 4.40 4.01
C GLU A 10 -22.18 2.91 4.26
N CYS A 11 -23.05 2.27 5.03
CA CYS A 11 -22.99 0.83 5.25
C CYS A 11 -23.46 0.08 4.00
N ILE A 12 -22.62 -0.81 3.48
CA ILE A 12 -22.83 -1.50 2.20
C ILE A 12 -23.24 -2.95 2.44
N HIS A 13 -22.39 -3.72 3.12
CA HIS A 13 -22.61 -5.15 3.35
C HIS A 13 -22.51 -5.48 4.84
N LYS A 14 -23.39 -6.35 5.32
CA LYS A 14 -23.30 -6.91 6.66
C LYS A 14 -22.21 -7.99 6.67
N LEU A 15 -21.19 -7.80 7.50
CA LEU A 15 -20.06 -8.73 7.67
C LEU A 15 -20.38 -9.80 8.71
N GLY A 16 -21.21 -9.46 9.71
CA GLY A 16 -21.62 -10.40 10.74
C GLY A 16 -22.58 -9.81 11.75
N GLU A 17 -23.14 -10.67 12.59
CA GLU A 17 -23.95 -10.30 13.75
C GLU A 17 -23.58 -11.16 14.95
N GLY A 18 -23.59 -10.54 16.14
CA GLY A 18 -23.33 -11.24 17.39
C GLY A 18 -24.04 -10.57 18.56
N GLY A 19 -23.79 -11.08 19.78
CA GLY A 19 -24.41 -10.58 21.01
C GLY A 19 -24.11 -9.10 21.34
N TYR A 20 -23.13 -8.50 20.66
CA TYR A 20 -22.68 -7.13 20.88
C TYR A 20 -23.09 -6.16 19.76
N GLY A 21 -23.85 -6.61 18.77
CA GLY A 21 -24.32 -5.77 17.67
C GLY A 21 -24.06 -6.37 16.29
N GLU A 22 -24.31 -5.55 15.27
CA GLU A 22 -24.13 -5.91 13.86
C GLU A 22 -22.89 -5.21 13.32
N VAL A 23 -22.08 -5.92 12.53
CA VAL A 23 -20.88 -5.37 11.89
C VAL A 23 -21.14 -5.24 10.41
N PHE A 24 -20.86 -4.06 9.87
CA PHE A 24 -21.01 -3.74 8.45
C PHE A 24 -19.68 -3.31 7.87
N GLN A 25 -19.42 -3.71 6.64
CA GLN A 25 -18.49 -3.00 5.76
C GLN A 25 -19.18 -1.70 5.37
N ALA A 26 -18.51 -0.58 5.55
CA ALA A 26 -19.03 0.74 5.19
C ALA A 26 -17.99 1.53 4.40
N LEU A 27 -18.44 2.39 3.50
CA LEU A 27 -17.61 3.36 2.79
C LEU A 27 -17.55 4.65 3.62
N ASP A 28 -16.35 5.07 4.00
CA ASP A 28 -16.10 6.42 4.49
C ASP A 28 -16.14 7.39 3.30
N LYS A 29 -17.19 8.19 3.18
CA LYS A 29 -17.39 9.12 2.06
C LYS A 29 -16.33 10.23 1.98
N LYS A 30 -15.67 10.58 3.09
CA LYS A 30 -14.59 11.59 3.08
C LYS A 30 -13.26 10.96 2.68
N GLY A 31 -12.93 9.82 3.27
CA GLY A 31 -11.67 9.10 3.02
C GLY A 31 -11.67 8.30 1.71
N ASN A 32 -12.86 8.03 1.16
CA ASN A 32 -13.09 7.14 0.03
C ASN A 32 -12.45 5.74 0.23
N ASP A 33 -12.58 5.19 1.44
CA ASP A 33 -12.10 3.85 1.82
C ASP A 33 -13.19 3.04 2.52
N TYR A 34 -12.98 1.73 2.58
CA TYR A 34 -13.78 0.83 3.38
C TYR A 34 -13.30 0.79 4.84
N VAL A 35 -14.27 0.91 5.73
CA VAL A 35 -14.13 0.74 7.18
C VAL A 35 -15.09 -0.36 7.65
N ALA A 36 -14.80 -0.95 8.79
CA ALA A 36 -15.77 -1.77 9.51
C ALA A 36 -16.52 -0.88 10.49
N VAL A 37 -17.85 -0.97 10.49
CA VAL A 37 -18.73 -0.23 11.40
C VAL A 37 -19.50 -1.25 12.22
N LYS A 38 -19.20 -1.28 13.52
CA LYS A 38 -19.98 -2.05 14.49
C LYS A 38 -21.09 -1.17 15.06
N LYS A 39 -22.33 -1.58 14.84
CA LYS A 39 -23.53 -0.89 15.32
C LYS A 39 -24.10 -1.62 16.52
N THR A 40 -24.26 -0.90 17.62
CA THR A 40 -24.86 -1.40 18.85
C THR A 40 -26.01 -0.50 19.25
N ARG A 41 -27.15 -1.09 19.64
CA ARG A 41 -28.28 -0.32 20.18
C ARG A 41 -27.91 0.21 21.56
N ILE A 42 -28.22 1.48 21.80
CA ILE A 42 -28.05 2.09 23.11
C ILE A 42 -29.20 1.58 23.99
N MET A 43 -28.88 0.68 24.92
CA MET A 43 -29.79 0.34 26.01
C MET A 43 -29.60 1.38 27.12
N ASP A 44 -30.70 1.82 27.69
CA ASP A 44 -30.82 2.99 28.57
C ASP A 44 -29.82 2.99 29.76
N ASN A 45 -28.65 3.63 29.58
CA ASN A 45 -27.68 4.05 30.62
C ASN A 45 -26.48 4.80 30.00
N GLY A 46 -26.74 5.99 29.47
CA GLY A 46 -25.80 6.84 28.70
C GLY A 46 -24.62 7.46 29.47
N SER A 47 -23.78 6.67 30.16
CA SER A 47 -22.52 7.19 30.74
C SER A 47 -21.31 6.25 30.69
N ARG A 48 -21.45 4.99 30.22
CA ARG A 48 -20.34 4.02 30.26
C ARG A 48 -19.52 3.88 28.98
N VAL A 49 -20.03 4.33 27.84
CA VAL A 49 -19.44 4.04 26.53
C VAL A 49 -18.40 5.09 26.07
N GLN A 50 -18.49 6.32 26.58
CA GLN A 50 -17.61 7.42 26.13
C GLN A 50 -16.17 7.33 26.69
N SER A 51 -15.96 6.75 27.88
CA SER A 51 -14.62 6.63 28.46
C SER A 51 -13.82 5.45 27.90
N GLU A 52 -14.50 4.39 27.46
CA GLU A 52 -13.87 3.20 26.85
C GLU A 52 -13.43 3.44 25.40
N SER A 53 -14.12 4.33 24.68
CA SER A 53 -13.82 4.64 23.26
C SER A 53 -12.52 5.43 23.07
N GLU A 54 -12.17 6.32 24.00
CA GLU A 54 -10.93 7.12 23.91
C GLU A 54 -9.68 6.27 24.10
N LEU A 55 -9.72 5.28 25.00
CA LEU A 55 -8.62 4.32 25.18
C LEU A 55 -8.37 3.52 23.89
N LEU A 56 -9.43 3.10 23.21
CA LEU A 56 -9.33 2.35 21.95
C LEU A 56 -8.80 3.22 20.81
N LYS A 57 -9.19 4.50 20.72
CA LYS A 57 -8.64 5.44 19.72
C LYS A 57 -7.14 5.71 19.93
N ASN A 58 -6.68 5.71 21.17
CA ASN A 58 -5.28 5.94 21.50
C ASN A 58 -4.39 4.70 21.34
N CYS A 59 -4.98 3.52 21.07
CA CYS A 59 -4.21 2.30 20.83
C CYS A 59 -3.57 2.34 19.44
N SER A 60 -2.27 2.64 19.36
CA SER A 60 -1.49 2.72 18.12
C SER A 60 -0.48 1.58 18.04
N SER A 61 -0.89 0.47 17.45
CA SER A 61 -0.03 -0.68 17.20
C SER A 61 -0.41 -1.40 15.91
N LYS A 62 0.59 -1.83 15.14
CA LYS A 62 0.41 -2.56 13.88
C LYS A 62 -0.33 -3.89 14.06
N TYR A 63 -0.28 -4.47 15.27
CA TYR A 63 -0.86 -5.77 15.61
C TYR A 63 -2.24 -5.67 16.28
N ILE A 64 -2.81 -4.47 16.29
CA ILE A 64 -4.14 -4.16 16.85
C ILE A 64 -4.97 -3.55 15.71
N VAL A 65 -6.23 -3.96 15.58
CA VAL A 65 -7.18 -3.34 14.64
C VAL A 65 -7.38 -1.89 15.06
N ARG A 66 -7.14 -0.94 14.15
CA ARG A 66 -7.22 0.49 14.47
C ARG A 66 -8.68 0.93 14.66
N TYR A 67 -8.94 1.68 15.72
CA TYR A 67 -10.21 2.36 15.94
C TYR A 67 -10.10 3.78 15.40
N PHE A 68 -10.94 4.12 14.42
CA PHE A 68 -10.93 5.44 13.81
C PHE A 68 -11.84 6.40 14.56
N ASP A 69 -13.07 5.97 14.84
CA ASP A 69 -14.04 6.85 15.45
C ASP A 69 -15.09 6.11 16.28
N VAL A 70 -15.75 6.86 17.17
CA VAL A 70 -16.91 6.37 17.91
C VAL A 70 -17.97 7.45 17.84
N LEU A 71 -19.06 7.13 17.16
CA LEU A 71 -20.14 8.04 16.83
C LEU A 71 -21.41 7.55 17.52
N GLN A 72 -22.26 8.49 17.92
CA GLN A 72 -23.47 8.18 18.66
C GLN A 72 -24.62 9.04 18.14
N ASN A 73 -25.80 8.42 17.99
CA ASN A 73 -27.08 9.13 17.87
C ASN A 73 -28.03 8.67 18.99
N ASP A 74 -29.28 9.14 18.98
CA ASP A 74 -30.26 8.85 20.03
C ASP A 74 -30.58 7.35 20.22
N ARG A 75 -30.24 6.48 19.26
CA ARG A 75 -30.64 5.06 19.26
C ARG A 75 -29.47 4.09 19.14
N GLU A 76 -28.38 4.53 18.55
CA GLU A 76 -27.28 3.66 18.11
C GLU A 76 -25.91 4.27 18.43
N LEU A 77 -25.00 3.39 18.82
CA LEU A 77 -23.57 3.63 18.89
C LEU A 77 -22.90 2.96 17.70
N TRP A 78 -22.07 3.71 16.99
CA TRP A 78 -21.28 3.24 15.85
C TRP A 78 -19.80 3.29 16.23
N ILE A 79 -19.12 2.15 16.17
CA ILE A 79 -17.68 2.06 16.33
C ILE A 79 -17.08 1.85 14.94
N VAL A 80 -16.33 2.85 14.47
CA VAL A 80 -15.68 2.86 13.17
C VAL A 80 -14.25 2.36 13.34
N MET A 81 -13.89 1.29 12.64
CA MET A 81 -12.60 0.63 12.77
C MET A 81 -12.03 0.22 11.40
N GLU A 82 -10.74 -0.11 11.40
CA GLU A 82 -10.02 -0.66 10.26
C GLU A 82 -10.74 -1.90 9.70
N TYR A 83 -10.93 -1.93 8.38
CA TYR A 83 -11.48 -3.08 7.68
C TYR A 83 -10.36 -4.00 7.21
N CYS A 84 -10.21 -5.17 7.85
CA CYS A 84 -9.22 -6.18 7.46
C CYS A 84 -9.75 -7.03 6.30
N ARG A 85 -9.30 -6.70 5.08
CA ARG A 85 -9.83 -7.27 3.82
C ARG A 85 -9.61 -8.78 3.67
N CYS A 86 -8.54 -9.33 4.23
CA CYS A 86 -8.29 -10.79 4.22
C CYS A 86 -9.15 -11.55 5.24
N GLY A 87 -9.99 -10.86 6.02
CA GLY A 87 -10.91 -11.48 6.97
C GLY A 87 -10.23 -12.05 8.21
N SER A 88 -11.02 -12.80 8.99
CA SER A 88 -10.56 -13.46 10.21
C SER A 88 -9.98 -14.85 9.90
N LEU A 89 -9.11 -15.34 10.79
CA LEU A 89 -8.56 -16.69 10.67
C LEU A 89 -9.63 -17.78 10.86
N SER A 90 -10.72 -17.50 11.58
CA SER A 90 -11.90 -18.37 11.63
C SER A 90 -12.50 -18.57 10.24
N SER A 91 -12.78 -17.46 9.54
CA SER A 91 -13.29 -17.52 8.15
C SER A 91 -12.32 -18.24 7.22
N PHE A 92 -11.01 -18.04 7.39
CA PHE A 92 -10.00 -18.78 6.63
C PHE A 92 -10.14 -20.30 6.77
N LEU A 93 -10.35 -20.82 7.98
CA LEU A 93 -10.57 -22.25 8.23
C LEU A 93 -11.91 -22.75 7.68
N GLU A 94 -12.98 -21.96 7.79
CA GLU A 94 -14.32 -22.30 7.29
C GLU A 94 -14.34 -22.54 5.78
N HIS A 95 -13.48 -21.84 5.02
CA HIS A 95 -13.26 -22.07 3.59
C HIS A 95 -12.49 -23.37 3.29
N GLY A 96 -12.21 -24.20 4.29
CA GLY A 96 -11.53 -25.48 4.15
C GLY A 96 -10.00 -25.37 4.06
N ASN A 97 -9.44 -24.17 4.19
CA ASN A 97 -7.99 -23.98 4.20
C ASN A 97 -7.34 -24.55 5.47
N ARG A 98 -6.04 -24.80 5.39
CA ARG A 98 -5.22 -25.28 6.50
C ARG A 98 -3.94 -24.46 6.59
N LEU A 99 -3.44 -24.32 7.82
CA LEU A 99 -2.24 -23.55 8.10
C LEU A 99 -1.02 -24.46 8.23
N SER A 100 0.11 -24.03 7.68
CA SER A 100 1.40 -24.67 7.92
C SER A 100 1.96 -24.29 9.29
N GLU A 101 2.92 -25.06 9.80
CA GLU A 101 3.59 -24.71 11.06
C GLU A 101 4.30 -23.35 10.99
N ASP A 102 4.86 -23.00 9.83
CA ASP A 102 5.50 -21.70 9.60
C ASP A 102 4.48 -20.55 9.67
N GLU A 103 3.27 -20.76 9.16
CA GLU A 103 2.18 -19.78 9.28
C GLU A 103 1.71 -19.65 10.73
N LEU A 104 1.54 -20.77 11.45
CA LEU A 104 1.18 -20.77 12.87
C LEU A 104 2.22 -20.03 13.72
N ARG A 105 3.51 -20.20 13.40
CA ARG A 105 4.61 -19.49 14.06
C ARG A 105 4.49 -17.99 13.91
N GLU A 106 4.26 -17.52 12.68
CA GLU A 106 4.20 -16.09 12.38
C GLU A 106 2.88 -15.48 12.90
N ILE A 107 1.77 -16.24 12.88
CA ILE A 107 0.51 -15.88 13.55
C ILE A 107 0.72 -15.69 15.06
N ALA A 108 1.29 -16.70 15.74
CA ALA A 108 1.57 -16.65 17.17
C ALA A 108 2.48 -15.47 17.52
N SER A 109 3.48 -15.20 16.69
CA SER A 109 4.40 -14.07 16.85
C SER A 109 3.65 -12.73 16.80
N CYS A 110 2.80 -12.50 15.79
CA CYS A 110 1.98 -11.28 15.72
C CYS A 110 1.01 -11.15 16.90
N CYS A 111 0.34 -12.24 17.31
CA CYS A 111 -0.55 -12.23 18.47
C CYS A 111 0.17 -11.85 19.76
N LEU A 112 1.37 -12.41 20.01
CA LEU A 112 2.18 -12.04 21.16
C LEU A 112 2.61 -10.57 21.11
N LEU A 113 2.95 -10.03 19.94
CA LEU A 113 3.31 -8.61 19.78
C LEU A 113 2.13 -7.69 20.10
N GLY A 114 0.92 -8.06 19.67
CA GLY A 114 -0.32 -7.36 20.02
C GLY A 114 -0.63 -7.43 21.51
N LEU A 115 -0.59 -8.63 22.10
CA LEU A 115 -0.84 -8.82 23.53
C LEU A 115 0.22 -8.11 24.38
N TYR A 116 1.49 -8.09 23.96
CA TYR A 116 2.57 -7.40 24.67
C TYR A 116 2.31 -5.90 24.74
N TYR A 117 1.86 -5.31 23.63
CA TYR A 117 1.45 -3.91 23.58
C TYR A 117 0.32 -3.64 24.59
N LEU A 118 -0.76 -4.43 24.56
CA LEU A 118 -1.91 -4.24 25.44
C LEU A 118 -1.57 -4.45 26.91
N HIS A 119 -0.82 -5.51 27.23
CA HIS A 119 -0.48 -5.84 28.61
C HIS A 119 0.46 -4.80 29.23
N ASN A 120 1.34 -4.18 28.45
CA ASN A 120 2.15 -3.04 28.90
C ASN A 120 1.32 -1.78 29.17
N CYS A 121 0.18 -1.64 28.50
CA CYS A 121 -0.83 -0.62 28.80
C CYS A 121 -1.78 -1.05 29.93
N ASN A 122 -1.55 -2.19 30.59
CA ASN A 122 -2.44 -2.79 31.59
C ASN A 122 -3.87 -3.05 31.08
N VAL A 123 -3.99 -3.38 29.79
CA VAL A 123 -5.25 -3.70 29.11
C VAL A 123 -5.29 -5.20 28.81
N MET A 124 -6.39 -5.86 29.17
CA MET A 124 -6.68 -7.25 28.79
C MET A 124 -7.58 -7.29 27.55
N HIS A 125 -7.31 -8.19 26.61
CA HIS A 125 -8.17 -8.35 25.43
C HIS A 125 -9.50 -9.04 25.78
N ARG A 126 -9.44 -10.16 26.52
CA ARG A 126 -10.56 -10.98 27.00
C ARG A 126 -11.38 -11.75 25.95
N ASP A 127 -11.05 -11.65 24.67
CA ASP A 127 -11.78 -12.34 23.59
C ASP A 127 -10.84 -12.78 22.46
N ILE A 128 -9.66 -13.30 22.83
CA ILE A 128 -8.73 -13.89 21.87
C ILE A 128 -9.31 -15.21 21.35
N LYS A 129 -9.61 -15.23 20.05
CA LYS A 129 -10.10 -16.39 19.29
C LYS A 129 -9.92 -16.15 17.79
N PRO A 130 -9.88 -17.19 16.94
CA PRO A 130 -9.70 -17.04 15.50
C PRO A 130 -10.66 -16.06 14.81
N ASP A 131 -11.89 -15.85 15.32
CA ASP A 131 -12.84 -14.87 14.79
C ASP A 131 -12.36 -13.42 14.92
N ASN A 132 -11.53 -13.16 15.93
CA ASN A 132 -10.99 -11.85 16.28
C ASN A 132 -9.51 -11.69 15.92
N LEU A 133 -8.93 -12.68 15.23
CA LEU A 133 -7.58 -12.62 14.68
C LEU A 133 -7.70 -12.35 13.18
N PHE A 134 -7.35 -11.15 12.76
CA PHE A 134 -7.51 -10.71 11.38
C PHE A 134 -6.19 -10.72 10.63
N LEU A 135 -6.19 -11.29 9.43
CA LEU A 135 -5.05 -11.19 8.53
C LEU A 135 -5.12 -9.84 7.79
N SER A 136 -4.03 -9.08 7.80
CA SER A 136 -3.90 -7.87 7.00
C SER A 136 -3.20 -8.16 5.67
N GLU A 137 -3.53 -7.35 4.66
CA GLU A 137 -2.88 -7.40 3.33
C GLU A 137 -1.37 -7.10 3.41
N SER A 138 -0.94 -6.41 4.46
CA SER A 138 0.47 -6.12 4.71
C SER A 138 1.28 -7.32 5.25
N GLY A 139 0.64 -8.45 5.55
CA GLY A 139 1.32 -9.64 6.06
C GLY A 139 1.57 -9.61 7.57
N VAL A 140 0.60 -9.15 8.35
CA VAL A 140 0.58 -9.29 9.83
C VAL A 140 -0.79 -9.70 10.33
N ILE A 141 -0.85 -10.35 11.51
CA ILE A 141 -2.11 -10.56 12.25
C ILE A 141 -2.40 -9.35 13.14
N LYS A 142 -3.66 -8.91 13.10
CA LYS A 142 -4.22 -7.86 13.94
C LYS A 142 -5.26 -8.46 14.89
N LEU A 143 -5.07 -8.23 16.18
CA LEU A 143 -6.07 -8.52 17.21
C LEU A 143 -7.21 -7.51 17.11
N GLY A 144 -8.46 -7.97 17.08
CA GLY A 144 -9.65 -7.12 16.95
C GLY A 144 -10.76 -7.42 17.97
N ASP A 145 -11.82 -6.62 17.94
CA ASP A 145 -12.99 -6.72 18.84
C ASP A 145 -12.67 -6.67 20.36
N PHE A 146 -11.97 -5.62 20.78
CA PHE A 146 -11.67 -5.34 22.20
C PHE A 146 -12.87 -4.77 22.99
N GLY A 147 -14.11 -4.94 22.53
CA GLY A 147 -15.31 -4.36 23.14
C GLY A 147 -15.60 -4.82 24.59
N LEU A 148 -14.76 -5.68 25.16
CA LEU A 148 -14.80 -6.17 26.54
C LEU A 148 -13.57 -5.80 27.37
N ALA A 149 -12.59 -5.10 26.80
CA ALA A 149 -11.31 -4.76 27.42
C ALA A 149 -11.47 -3.72 28.53
N VAL A 150 -11.95 -4.14 29.70
CA VAL A 150 -12.07 -3.27 30.88
C VAL A 150 -10.69 -3.07 31.49
N GLN A 151 -10.25 -1.81 31.59
CA GLN A 151 -9.08 -1.38 32.36
C GLN A 151 -9.21 -1.85 33.81
N LEU A 152 -8.14 -2.39 34.38
CA LEU A 152 -8.10 -2.98 35.74
C LEU A 152 -8.21 -1.95 36.88
N GLU A 153 -9.00 -0.89 36.73
CA GLU A 153 -9.19 0.13 37.77
C GLU A 153 -10.67 0.23 38.19
N HIS A 154 -10.87 -0.10 39.46
CA HIS A 154 -12.04 0.17 40.29
C HIS A 154 -13.38 -0.50 39.94
N SER A 155 -13.65 -1.52 40.78
CA SER A 155 -14.97 -1.81 41.36
C SER A 155 -15.95 -2.59 40.48
N CYS A 156 -16.19 -3.83 40.92
CA CYS A 156 -17.42 -4.60 40.80
C CYS A 156 -18.49 -4.01 39.88
N SER A 157 -18.59 -4.49 38.65
CA SER A 157 -19.92 -4.73 38.09
C SER A 157 -20.01 -6.16 37.60
N ARG A 158 -20.73 -6.93 38.42
CA ARG A 158 -21.32 -8.24 38.15
C ARG A 158 -22.12 -8.16 36.85
N ARG A 159 -21.47 -8.28 35.69
CA ARG A 159 -22.17 -8.66 34.46
C ARG A 159 -22.16 -10.18 34.41
N ASN A 160 -23.21 -10.73 34.99
CA ASN A 160 -23.58 -12.14 35.02
C ASN A 160 -24.04 -12.63 33.63
N THR A 161 -23.45 -12.12 32.55
CA THR A 161 -23.79 -12.48 31.18
C THR A 161 -22.73 -13.41 30.65
N MET A 162 -23.02 -14.70 30.84
CA MET A 162 -22.43 -15.81 30.11
C MET A 162 -22.75 -15.63 28.62
N CYS A 163 -22.03 -14.74 27.91
CA CYS A 163 -22.28 -14.40 26.51
C CYS A 163 -20.98 -14.49 25.70
N GLY A 164 -20.93 -15.49 24.82
CA GLY A 164 -19.79 -15.86 23.98
C GLY A 164 -19.48 -17.35 24.10
N THR A 165 -19.03 -17.99 23.02
CA THR A 165 -18.60 -19.39 23.01
C THR A 165 -17.50 -19.60 24.06
N SER A 166 -17.83 -20.21 25.20
CA SER A 166 -16.96 -20.32 26.39
C SER A 166 -15.73 -21.22 26.21
N TRP A 167 -15.41 -21.60 24.98
CA TRP A 167 -14.39 -22.59 24.64
C TRP A 167 -12.96 -22.08 24.85
N TYR A 168 -12.76 -20.76 24.83
CA TYR A 168 -11.45 -20.13 24.97
C TYR A 168 -11.15 -19.62 26.39
N MET A 169 -12.08 -19.78 27.33
CA MET A 169 -11.95 -19.24 28.69
C MET A 169 -10.92 -20.02 29.51
N ALA A 170 -10.08 -19.28 30.25
CA ALA A 170 -9.12 -19.86 31.18
C ALA A 170 -9.78 -20.36 32.48
N PRO A 171 -9.19 -21.33 33.19
CA PRO A 171 -9.75 -21.89 34.43
C PRO A 171 -10.12 -20.82 35.48
N GLU A 172 -9.21 -19.88 35.73
CA GLU A 172 -9.37 -18.86 36.76
C GLU A 172 -10.51 -17.86 36.49
N VAL A 173 -10.94 -17.74 35.23
CA VAL A 173 -12.05 -16.86 34.83
C VAL A 173 -13.38 -17.38 35.39
N TYR A 174 -13.54 -18.70 35.55
CA TYR A 174 -14.74 -19.29 36.15
C TYR A 174 -14.88 -18.96 37.64
N ASP A 175 -13.77 -18.70 38.34
CA ASP A 175 -13.74 -18.27 39.73
C ASP A 175 -13.78 -16.74 39.89
N GLY A 176 -13.92 -16.00 38.78
CA GLY A 176 -13.95 -14.54 38.77
C GLY A 176 -12.59 -13.86 38.89
N ASN A 177 -11.49 -14.62 38.77
CA ASN A 177 -10.11 -14.13 38.92
C ASN A 177 -9.45 -13.94 37.54
N THR A 178 -9.95 -13.01 36.72
CA THR A 178 -9.37 -12.73 35.40
C THR A 178 -8.06 -11.94 35.52
N GLU A 179 -7.00 -12.40 34.83
CA GLU A 179 -5.66 -11.79 34.82
C GLU A 179 -5.15 -11.60 33.39
N LEU A 180 -4.09 -10.81 33.18
CA LEU A 180 -3.47 -10.62 31.86
C LEU A 180 -3.10 -11.96 31.20
N LYS A 181 -2.63 -12.92 32.00
CA LYS A 181 -2.31 -14.28 31.57
C LYS A 181 -3.54 -15.11 31.16
N SER A 182 -4.77 -14.65 31.41
CA SER A 182 -5.98 -15.28 30.86
C SER A 182 -6.01 -15.17 29.33
N ASP A 183 -5.52 -14.07 28.74
CA ASP A 183 -5.41 -13.93 27.27
C ASP A 183 -4.44 -14.96 26.66
N VAL A 184 -3.39 -15.33 27.41
CA VAL A 184 -2.40 -16.33 26.98
C VAL A 184 -3.04 -17.72 26.85
N TRP A 185 -3.92 -18.09 27.78
CA TRP A 185 -4.68 -19.33 27.68
C TRP A 185 -5.56 -19.34 26.43
N SER A 186 -6.29 -18.26 26.19
CA SER A 186 -7.16 -18.11 25.02
C SER A 186 -6.37 -18.18 23.71
N LEU A 187 -5.14 -17.63 23.67
CA LEU A 187 -4.21 -17.81 22.54
C LEU A 187 -3.81 -19.28 22.36
N GLY A 188 -3.53 -20.01 23.45
CA GLY A 188 -3.22 -21.44 23.40
C GLY A 188 -4.35 -22.28 22.79
N ILE A 189 -5.60 -22.03 23.19
CA ILE A 189 -6.78 -22.70 22.59
C ILE A 189 -6.95 -22.29 21.12
N SER A 190 -6.73 -21.01 20.79
CA SER A 190 -6.80 -20.54 19.41
C SER A 190 -5.78 -21.24 18.51
N LEU A 191 -4.54 -21.45 18.99
CA LEU A 191 -3.51 -22.13 18.22
C LEU A 191 -3.80 -23.63 18.04
N LEU A 192 -4.41 -24.29 19.03
CA LEU A 192 -4.92 -25.66 18.86
C LEU A 192 -5.93 -25.73 17.71
N GLU A 193 -6.89 -24.82 17.69
CA GLU A 193 -7.91 -24.78 16.65
C GLU A 193 -7.36 -24.45 15.27
N LEU A 194 -6.42 -23.49 15.18
CA LEU A 194 -5.76 -23.13 13.94
C LEU A 194 -4.91 -24.28 13.38
N ALA A 195 -4.26 -25.04 14.26
CA ALA A 195 -3.47 -26.21 13.87
C ALA A 195 -4.35 -27.37 13.40
N ASP A 196 -5.35 -27.76 14.19
CA ASP A 196 -6.16 -28.95 13.92
C ASP A 196 -7.38 -28.66 13.01
N GLY A 197 -7.63 -27.38 12.72
CA GLY A 197 -8.77 -26.90 11.93
C GLY A 197 -10.11 -27.00 12.65
N LYS A 198 -10.11 -27.31 13.95
CA LYS A 198 -11.31 -27.47 14.78
C LYS A 198 -10.99 -27.26 16.26
N ASN A 199 -11.84 -26.52 16.96
CA ASN A 199 -11.69 -26.32 18.41
C ASN A 199 -11.78 -27.64 19.20
N PRO A 200 -10.92 -27.87 20.21
CA PRO A 200 -10.96 -29.09 21.04
C PRO A 200 -12.29 -29.29 21.78
N PHE A 201 -13.07 -28.22 21.97
CA PHE A 201 -14.33 -28.25 22.69
C PHE A 201 -15.56 -28.16 21.79
N THR A 202 -15.40 -28.24 20.45
CA THR A 202 -16.54 -28.20 19.54
C THR A 202 -17.57 -29.27 19.89
N GLY A 203 -18.81 -28.85 20.13
CA GLY A 203 -19.93 -29.74 20.50
C GLY A 203 -20.08 -30.00 22.00
N CYS A 204 -19.17 -29.49 22.84
CA CYS A 204 -19.33 -29.53 24.29
C CYS A 204 -20.24 -28.41 24.79
N SER A 205 -21.07 -28.73 25.80
CA SER A 205 -21.82 -27.71 26.54
C SER A 205 -20.87 -26.86 27.39
N ALA A 206 -21.28 -25.63 27.73
CA ALA A 206 -20.46 -24.74 28.54
C ALA A 206 -20.06 -25.34 29.91
N SER A 207 -20.97 -26.11 30.53
CA SER A 207 -20.70 -26.85 31.77
C SER A 207 -19.69 -27.99 31.59
N MET A 208 -19.69 -28.67 30.44
CA MET A 208 -18.71 -29.70 30.11
C MET A 208 -17.33 -29.07 29.91
N VAL A 209 -17.25 -27.95 29.19
CA VAL A 209 -16.00 -27.22 28.98
C VAL A 209 -15.43 -26.74 30.31
N MET A 210 -16.23 -26.10 31.16
CA MET A 210 -15.80 -25.72 32.51
C MET A 210 -15.22 -26.92 33.28
N LYS A 211 -15.90 -28.06 33.25
CA LYS A 211 -15.45 -29.27 33.94
C LYS A 211 -14.10 -29.75 33.40
N ILE A 212 -13.91 -29.78 32.09
CA ILE A 212 -12.64 -30.21 31.46
C ILE A 212 -11.53 -29.21 31.80
N VAL A 213 -11.76 -27.93 31.55
CA VAL A 213 -10.79 -26.86 31.77
C VAL A 213 -10.36 -26.78 33.25
N CYS A 214 -11.31 -26.88 34.19
CA CYS A 214 -10.99 -26.75 35.62
C CYS A 214 -10.48 -28.06 36.25
N LEU A 215 -11.02 -29.23 35.86
CA LEU A 215 -10.77 -30.50 36.57
C LEU A 215 -10.05 -31.57 35.72
N GLY A 216 -10.11 -31.49 34.40
CA GLY A 216 -9.46 -32.42 33.48
C GLY A 216 -8.01 -32.04 33.14
N GLU A 217 -7.40 -32.82 32.26
CA GLU A 217 -6.11 -32.47 31.65
C GLU A 217 -6.28 -31.34 30.63
N ALA A 218 -5.26 -30.49 30.51
CA ALA A 218 -5.26 -29.44 29.50
C ALA A 218 -5.18 -30.07 28.10
N PRO A 219 -5.92 -29.53 27.10
CA PRO A 219 -5.78 -29.99 25.74
C PRO A 219 -4.36 -29.70 25.23
N SER A 220 -3.85 -30.56 24.34
CA SER A 220 -2.49 -30.44 23.82
C SER A 220 -2.43 -30.87 22.35
N LEU A 221 -1.45 -30.33 21.62
CA LEU A 221 -1.10 -30.82 20.30
C LEU A 221 -0.41 -32.17 20.40
N THR A 222 -0.68 -33.06 19.46
CA THR A 222 0.02 -34.36 19.40
C THR A 222 1.42 -34.19 18.81
N SER A 223 2.44 -34.73 19.49
CA SER A 223 3.84 -34.69 19.03
C SER A 223 4.13 -35.52 17.77
N SER A 224 3.13 -36.26 17.27
CA SER A 224 3.20 -37.01 16.02
C SER A 224 2.93 -36.16 14.78
N GLY A 225 2.31 -34.99 14.93
CA GLY A 225 1.92 -34.11 13.81
C GLY A 225 2.62 -32.75 13.79
N TRP A 226 3.18 -32.30 14.90
CA TRP A 226 3.72 -30.95 15.10
C TRP A 226 5.08 -30.97 15.76
N SER A 227 5.92 -29.96 15.52
CA SER A 227 7.25 -29.89 16.16
C SER A 227 7.16 -29.85 17.68
N SER A 228 8.19 -30.36 18.35
CA SER A 228 8.30 -30.28 19.82
C SER A 228 8.29 -28.84 20.33
N GLU A 229 8.76 -27.87 19.52
CA GLU A 229 8.76 -26.46 19.86
C GLU A 229 7.34 -25.87 19.87
N LEU A 230 6.52 -26.18 18.85
CA LEU A 230 5.13 -25.74 18.84
C LEU A 230 4.32 -26.41 19.97
N VAL A 231 4.55 -27.71 20.21
CA VAL A 231 3.89 -28.45 21.31
C VAL A 231 4.27 -27.85 22.68
N ASP A 232 5.55 -27.56 22.94
CA ASP A 232 5.99 -26.90 24.18
C ASP A 232 5.40 -25.49 24.31
N PHE A 233 5.40 -24.71 23.23
CA PHE A 233 4.85 -23.37 23.22
C PHE A 233 3.36 -23.34 23.62
N VAL A 234 2.54 -24.21 23.00
CA VAL A 234 1.11 -24.34 23.33
C VAL A 234 0.94 -24.86 24.76
N GLY A 235 1.77 -25.81 25.20
CA GLY A 235 1.78 -26.31 26.57
C GLY A 235 2.02 -25.20 27.62
N ARG A 236 2.97 -24.29 27.37
CA ARG A 236 3.23 -23.13 28.22
C ARG A 236 2.08 -22.13 28.26
N CYS A 237 1.33 -22.01 27.16
CA CYS A 237 0.11 -21.21 27.11
C CYS A 237 -1.02 -21.81 27.95
N LEU A 238 -1.11 -23.15 27.97
CA LEU A 238 -2.22 -23.91 28.57
C LEU A 238 -1.90 -24.49 29.96
N ALA A 239 -0.95 -23.88 30.68
CA ALA A 239 -0.78 -24.18 32.10
C ALA A 239 -2.02 -23.72 32.89
N LYS A 240 -2.62 -24.65 33.65
CA LYS A 240 -3.86 -24.41 34.38
C LYS A 240 -3.69 -23.43 35.54
N ASP A 241 -2.61 -23.57 36.30
CA ASP A 241 -2.24 -22.57 37.31
C ASP A 241 -1.73 -21.32 36.60
N VAL A 242 -2.41 -20.19 36.81
CA VAL A 242 -2.09 -18.89 36.22
C VAL A 242 -0.69 -18.42 36.62
N ARG A 243 -0.18 -18.84 37.78
CA ARG A 243 1.16 -18.48 38.26
C ARG A 243 2.26 -19.17 37.44
N GLU A 244 2.02 -20.42 37.08
CA GLU A 244 2.93 -21.24 36.26
C GLU A 244 2.76 -20.97 34.76
N ARG A 245 1.63 -20.40 34.35
CA ARG A 245 1.39 -20.02 32.95
C ARG A 245 2.38 -18.95 32.52
N ALA A 246 2.99 -19.13 31.35
CA ALA A 246 3.95 -18.16 30.84
C ALA A 246 3.26 -16.81 30.58
N SER A 247 3.96 -15.72 30.90
CA SER A 247 3.61 -14.37 30.49
C SER A 247 3.92 -14.16 29.00
N VAL A 248 3.32 -13.13 28.40
CA VAL A 248 3.63 -12.75 27.01
C VAL A 248 5.12 -12.44 26.84
N SER A 249 5.75 -11.75 27.80
CA SER A 249 7.18 -11.44 27.78
C SER A 249 8.06 -12.69 27.74
N GLU A 250 7.69 -13.72 28.50
CA GLU A 250 8.40 -15.01 28.49
C GLU A 250 8.19 -15.76 27.17
N LEU A 251 6.97 -15.74 26.64
CA LEU A 251 6.62 -16.40 25.37
C LEU A 251 7.28 -15.75 24.15
N LEU A 252 7.50 -14.43 24.15
CA LEU A 252 8.25 -13.74 23.08
C LEU A 252 9.69 -14.26 22.94
N GLY A 253 10.28 -14.78 24.02
CA GLY A 253 11.61 -15.39 24.01
C GLY A 253 11.62 -16.90 23.72
N HIS A 254 10.46 -17.51 23.50
CA HIS A 254 10.35 -18.94 23.29
C HIS A 254 10.96 -19.37 21.93
N PRO A 255 11.72 -20.48 21.85
CA PRO A 255 12.39 -20.93 20.61
C PRO A 255 11.48 -20.98 19.39
N PHE A 256 10.23 -21.44 19.58
CA PHE A 256 9.24 -21.51 18.51
C PHE A 256 9.03 -20.17 17.78
N VAL A 257 9.01 -19.03 18.49
CA VAL A 257 8.63 -17.72 17.93
C VAL A 257 9.73 -16.66 17.95
N ARG A 258 10.77 -16.80 18.79
CA ARG A 258 11.77 -15.74 19.05
C ARG A 258 12.34 -15.13 17.78
N ASP A 259 12.83 -15.96 16.87
CA ASP A 259 13.47 -15.49 15.64
C ASP A 259 12.44 -14.86 14.67
N ALA A 260 11.19 -15.36 14.67
CA ALA A 260 10.10 -14.77 13.89
C ALA A 260 9.70 -13.39 14.44
N VAL A 261 9.53 -13.27 15.76
CA VAL A 261 9.27 -12.02 16.46
C VAL A 261 10.31 -10.96 16.11
N GLU A 262 11.60 -11.29 16.18
CA GLU A 262 12.69 -10.35 15.84
C GLU A 262 12.61 -9.90 14.38
N ARG A 263 12.44 -10.84 13.44
CA ARG A 263 12.29 -10.53 12.01
C ARG A 263 11.09 -9.65 11.72
N ILE A 264 9.93 -9.97 12.29
CA ILE A 264 8.68 -9.22 12.09
C ILE A 264 8.82 -7.81 12.69
N LYS A 265 9.41 -7.67 13.89
CA LYS A 265 9.68 -6.35 14.48
C LYS A 265 10.60 -5.51 13.60
N GLN A 266 11.67 -6.11 13.05
CA GLN A 266 12.64 -5.38 12.23
C GLN A 266 12.07 -4.96 10.87
N LYS A 267 11.35 -5.86 10.19
CA LYS A 267 10.78 -5.60 8.86
C LYS A 267 9.45 -4.86 8.91
N GLY A 268 8.75 -4.92 10.04
CA GLY A 268 7.38 -4.42 10.20
C GLY A 268 6.29 -5.34 9.63
N TYR A 269 6.65 -6.48 9.04
CA TYR A 269 5.72 -7.47 8.48
C TYR A 269 6.34 -8.88 8.42
N SER A 270 5.51 -9.90 8.19
CA SER A 270 5.91 -11.27 7.89
C SER A 270 5.75 -11.59 6.40
N SER A 271 6.82 -12.04 5.74
CA SER A 271 6.73 -12.49 4.35
C SER A 271 5.87 -13.74 4.19
N VAL A 272 5.83 -14.61 5.21
CA VAL A 272 4.99 -15.82 5.21
C VAL A 272 3.52 -15.44 5.27
N LEU A 273 3.15 -14.52 6.16
CA LEU A 273 1.77 -14.04 6.25
C LEU A 273 1.38 -13.18 5.04
N PHE A 274 2.32 -12.46 4.43
CA PHE A 274 2.08 -11.75 3.18
C PHE A 274 1.69 -12.71 2.05
N GLN A 275 2.42 -13.82 1.90
CA GLN A 275 2.06 -14.87 0.94
C GLN A 275 0.72 -15.54 1.29
N LEU A 276 0.43 -15.75 2.58
CA LEU A 276 -0.88 -16.23 3.04
C LEU A 276 -1.99 -15.24 2.62
N ALA A 277 -1.78 -13.94 2.76
CA ALA A 277 -2.74 -12.92 2.35
C ALA A 277 -2.98 -12.92 0.83
N GLU A 278 -1.93 -13.08 0.02
CA GLU A 278 -2.06 -13.23 -1.44
C GLU A 278 -2.87 -14.47 -1.83
N ARG A 279 -2.70 -15.59 -1.13
CA ARG A 279 -3.52 -16.81 -1.35
C ARG A 279 -4.99 -16.58 -1.03
N VAL A 280 -5.29 -15.89 0.07
CA VAL A 280 -6.68 -15.58 0.46
C VAL A 280 -7.34 -14.67 -0.57
N ALA A 281 -6.61 -13.64 -1.05
CA ALA A 281 -7.09 -12.75 -2.10
C ALA A 281 -7.38 -13.49 -3.42
N GLY A 282 -6.61 -14.53 -3.75
CA GLY A 282 -6.82 -15.36 -4.94
C GLY A 282 -7.94 -16.40 -4.84
N GLN A 283 -8.52 -16.64 -3.65
CA GLN A 283 -9.50 -17.70 -3.38
C GLN A 283 -10.94 -17.17 -3.16
N ALA A 284 -11.19 -15.87 -3.23
CA ALA A 284 -12.54 -15.32 -3.05
C ALA A 284 -13.53 -15.94 -4.06
N PRO A 285 -14.69 -16.49 -3.62
CA PRO A 285 -15.68 -17.04 -4.53
C PRO A 285 -16.20 -15.97 -5.49
N THR A 286 -16.20 -16.31 -6.77
CA THR A 286 -16.81 -15.54 -7.85
C THR A 286 -18.34 -15.60 -7.72
N THR A 287 -18.93 -14.96 -6.72
CA THR A 287 -20.36 -14.65 -6.73
C THR A 287 -20.57 -13.43 -7.61
N VAL A 288 -21.26 -13.68 -8.72
CA VAL A 288 -21.73 -12.74 -9.73
C VAL A 288 -22.13 -11.39 -9.10
N VAL A 289 -21.27 -10.39 -9.25
CA VAL A 289 -21.65 -8.99 -9.10
C VAL A 289 -21.55 -8.41 -10.50
N GLU A 290 -22.70 -7.94 -10.98
CA GLU A 290 -22.79 -7.21 -12.23
C GLU A 290 -21.82 -6.02 -12.22
N GLU A 291 -21.27 -5.74 -13.40
CA GLU A 291 -20.25 -4.74 -13.69
C GLU A 291 -20.57 -3.36 -13.08
N VAL A 292 -19.90 -3.01 -11.98
CA VAL A 292 -19.60 -1.60 -11.64
C VAL A 292 -18.21 -1.53 -11.00
N GLY A 293 -17.20 -1.20 -11.82
CA GLY A 293 -15.98 -0.45 -11.46
C GLY A 293 -15.03 -1.04 -10.40
N GLU A 294 -13.86 -1.50 -10.85
CA GLU A 294 -12.64 -1.65 -10.04
C GLU A 294 -12.35 -0.42 -9.16
N ARG A 295 -11.96 -0.59 -7.88
CA ARG A 295 -11.13 0.32 -7.04
C ARG A 295 -10.83 -0.34 -5.68
N ALA A 296 -9.61 -0.60 -5.21
CA ALA A 296 -8.34 0.15 -5.00
C ALA A 296 -8.06 0.25 -3.47
N ALA A 297 -6.95 -0.32 -2.99
CA ALA A 297 -6.48 -0.23 -1.60
C ALA A 297 -6.03 1.21 -1.28
N VAL A 298 -6.32 1.72 -0.07
CA VAL A 298 -5.89 3.08 0.30
C VAL A 298 -4.39 3.12 0.53
N ARG A 299 -3.74 3.85 -0.35
CA ARG A 299 -2.32 4.12 -0.32
C ARG A 299 -2.03 5.21 0.70
N ARG A 300 -0.94 5.10 1.45
CA ARG A 300 -0.47 6.19 2.32
C ARG A 300 0.05 7.33 1.46
N VAL A 301 -0.64 8.46 1.49
CA VAL A 301 -0.35 9.62 0.66
C VAL A 301 0.35 10.69 1.49
N LEU A 302 1.57 11.06 1.10
CA LEU A 302 2.21 12.33 1.47
C LEU A 302 1.75 13.39 0.48
N GLU A 303 0.97 14.36 0.95
CA GLU A 303 0.56 15.51 0.14
C GLU A 303 1.43 16.71 0.52
N VAL A 304 2.41 17.03 -0.32
CA VAL A 304 3.35 18.14 -0.12
C VAL A 304 2.69 19.42 -0.61
N LYS A 305 2.35 20.30 0.33
CA LYS A 305 1.72 21.62 0.12
C LYS A 305 2.72 22.75 0.25
N GLU A 306 3.77 22.55 1.03
CA GLU A 306 4.81 23.54 1.30
C GLU A 306 6.21 22.93 1.13
N GLU A 307 7.23 23.78 0.95
CA GLU A 307 8.60 23.33 0.62
C GLU A 307 9.22 22.46 1.73
N GLU A 308 8.91 22.74 2.99
CA GLU A 308 9.42 22.01 4.16
C GLU A 308 8.99 20.54 4.15
N GLU A 309 7.81 20.25 3.59
CA GLU A 309 7.20 18.92 3.53
C GLU A 309 7.83 18.02 2.44
N LEU A 310 8.64 18.58 1.53
CA LEU A 310 9.35 17.80 0.49
C LEU A 310 10.29 16.74 1.07
N PHE A 311 10.68 16.91 2.34
CA PHE A 311 11.62 16.07 3.06
C PHE A 311 10.97 15.24 4.18
N GLU A 312 9.64 15.24 4.30
CA GLU A 312 8.91 14.54 5.36
C GLU A 312 8.50 13.10 4.99
N GLY A 313 9.01 12.58 3.87
CA GLY A 313 8.76 11.20 3.44
C GLY A 313 9.19 10.18 4.49
N ASP A 314 8.33 9.21 4.77
CA ASP A 314 8.64 8.09 5.68
C ASP A 314 8.69 6.75 4.94
N GLY A 315 9.24 5.73 5.60
CA GLY A 315 9.36 4.37 5.06
C GLY A 315 8.04 3.65 4.78
N GLU A 316 6.89 4.29 5.05
CA GLU A 316 5.55 3.76 4.84
C GLU A 316 4.78 4.52 3.76
N THR A 317 5.34 5.62 3.22
CA THR A 317 4.72 6.47 2.21
C THR A 317 4.62 5.76 0.85
N GLU A 318 3.40 5.52 0.39
CA GLU A 318 3.12 4.81 -0.87
C GLU A 318 2.78 5.76 -2.02
N VAL A 319 2.31 6.97 -1.75
CA VAL A 319 2.04 7.99 -2.77
C VAL A 319 2.62 9.30 -2.30
N VAL A 320 3.37 9.98 -3.17
CA VAL A 320 3.79 11.35 -2.95
C VAL A 320 3.09 12.21 -4.00
N THR A 321 2.30 13.18 -3.53
CA THR A 321 1.66 14.18 -4.37
C THR A 321 2.17 15.55 -4.00
N VAL A 322 2.82 16.24 -4.94
CA VAL A 322 3.31 17.61 -4.74
C VAL A 322 2.32 18.58 -5.35
N ARG A 323 1.83 19.52 -4.55
CA ARG A 323 0.93 20.58 -5.00
C ARG A 323 1.64 21.49 -5.98
N GLU A 324 0.89 22.03 -6.94
CA GLU A 324 1.39 22.99 -7.93
C GLU A 324 2.13 24.17 -7.28
N GLY A 325 3.26 24.54 -7.86
CA GLY A 325 4.10 25.68 -7.45
C GLY A 325 5.01 25.44 -6.25
N VAL A 326 5.04 24.22 -5.67
CA VAL A 326 5.89 23.93 -4.51
C VAL A 326 7.35 23.75 -4.92
N GLY A 327 8.28 24.39 -4.18
CA GLY A 327 9.73 24.25 -4.40
C GLY A 327 10.29 25.11 -5.55
N ASP A 328 9.64 26.22 -5.91
CA ASP A 328 10.16 27.22 -6.87
C ASP A 328 11.16 28.18 -6.20
N ASN A 329 12.19 27.61 -5.57
CA ASN A 329 13.21 28.35 -4.84
C ASN A 329 14.61 27.99 -5.38
N ALA A 330 15.42 28.99 -5.68
CA ALA A 330 16.78 28.80 -6.19
C ALA A 330 17.74 28.13 -5.18
N ASP A 331 17.41 28.18 -3.89
CA ASP A 331 18.19 27.51 -2.83
C ASP A 331 17.89 26.00 -2.73
N LEU A 332 16.81 25.52 -3.36
CA LEU A 332 16.42 24.12 -3.39
C LEU A 332 16.96 23.43 -4.65
N ASP A 333 18.19 22.90 -4.58
CA ASP A 333 18.85 22.25 -5.71
C ASP A 333 18.84 20.70 -5.67
N VAL A 334 18.44 20.11 -4.54
CA VAL A 334 18.39 18.66 -4.30
C VAL A 334 17.06 18.24 -3.67
N TRP A 335 16.44 17.20 -4.22
CA TRP A 335 15.28 16.53 -3.63
C TRP A 335 15.51 15.02 -3.59
N ARG A 336 15.43 14.43 -2.39
CA ARG A 336 15.68 13.00 -2.17
C ARG A 336 14.42 12.29 -1.71
N LEU A 337 14.10 11.19 -2.39
CA LEU A 337 12.96 10.33 -2.08
C LEU A 337 13.40 8.99 -1.48
N ASP A 338 14.68 8.89 -1.07
CA ASP A 338 15.29 7.66 -0.56
C ASP A 338 14.57 7.10 0.68
N GLU A 339 13.92 7.96 1.46
CA GLU A 339 13.20 7.59 2.68
C GLU A 339 11.82 6.97 2.39
N CYS A 340 11.26 7.17 1.19
CA CYS A 340 9.98 6.62 0.75
C CYS A 340 10.11 5.17 0.20
N ALA A 341 10.66 4.25 0.99
CA ALA A 341 11.07 2.91 0.51
C ALA A 341 9.95 2.05 -0.11
N VAL A 342 8.68 2.35 0.15
CA VAL A 342 7.52 1.62 -0.37
C VAL A 342 6.72 2.41 -1.42
N LEU A 343 7.29 3.49 -1.97
CA LEU A 343 6.64 4.38 -2.93
C LEU A 343 6.07 3.61 -4.12
N ARG A 344 4.78 3.81 -4.39
CA ARG A 344 4.02 3.27 -5.52
C ARG A 344 3.72 4.35 -6.55
N GLU A 345 3.38 5.55 -6.13
CA GLU A 345 3.10 6.64 -7.06
C GLU A 345 3.80 7.93 -6.67
N LEU A 346 4.41 8.58 -7.66
CA LEU A 346 4.90 9.94 -7.55
C LEU A 346 4.09 10.83 -8.50
N VAL A 347 3.45 11.86 -7.98
CA VAL A 347 2.69 12.85 -8.75
C VAL A 347 3.21 14.23 -8.38
N VAL A 348 3.86 14.92 -9.31
CA VAL A 348 4.37 16.28 -9.12
C VAL A 348 3.47 17.24 -9.88
N GLY A 349 2.90 18.24 -9.20
CA GLY A 349 2.07 19.28 -9.80
C GLY A 349 2.84 20.20 -10.74
N ASN A 350 2.15 21.14 -11.38
CA ASN A 350 2.75 22.08 -12.31
C ASN A 350 3.66 23.09 -11.61
N GLY A 351 4.76 23.47 -12.25
CA GLY A 351 5.68 24.52 -11.80
C GLY A 351 6.39 24.19 -10.49
N CYS A 352 6.52 22.91 -10.12
CA CYS A 352 7.19 22.51 -8.90
C CYS A 352 8.69 22.28 -9.11
N VAL A 353 9.47 22.40 -8.03
CA VAL A 353 10.88 21.99 -7.95
C VAL A 353 11.71 22.46 -9.16
N THR A 354 11.50 23.70 -9.59
CA THR A 354 12.00 24.25 -10.87
C THR A 354 13.53 24.33 -10.93
N PHE A 355 14.17 24.53 -9.77
CA PHE A 355 15.63 24.65 -9.60
C PHE A 355 16.31 23.34 -9.14
N VAL A 356 15.54 22.29 -8.84
CA VAL A 356 16.10 20.98 -8.48
C VAL A 356 16.80 20.40 -9.72
N ARG A 357 18.04 19.94 -9.54
CA ARG A 357 18.86 19.44 -10.65
C ARG A 357 18.53 18.02 -11.06
N GLU A 358 18.09 17.18 -10.14
CA GLU A 358 17.96 15.75 -10.42
C GLU A 358 16.70 15.13 -9.81
N LEU A 359 16.13 14.19 -10.57
CA LEU A 359 15.13 13.25 -10.09
C LEU A 359 15.62 11.84 -10.41
N ARG A 360 16.06 11.12 -9.38
CA ARG A 360 16.54 9.74 -9.50
C ARG A 360 15.66 8.82 -8.67
N LEU A 361 14.94 7.91 -9.33
CA LEU A 361 14.22 6.82 -8.68
C LEU A 361 14.88 5.51 -9.08
N VAL A 362 15.79 5.04 -8.23
CA VAL A 362 16.61 3.85 -8.47
C VAL A 362 16.27 2.77 -7.45
N GLY A 363 15.85 1.59 -7.91
CA GLY A 363 15.59 0.43 -7.04
C GLY A 363 14.26 0.45 -6.28
N PHE A 364 13.27 1.24 -6.72
CA PHE A 364 11.96 1.26 -6.08
C PHE A 364 11.12 0.06 -6.51
N GLU A 365 11.14 -0.99 -5.68
CA GLU A 365 10.49 -2.29 -5.93
C GLU A 365 8.96 -2.23 -6.09
N ARG A 366 8.33 -1.19 -5.54
CA ARG A 366 6.88 -1.00 -5.54
C ARG A 366 6.37 0.11 -6.44
N LEU A 367 7.26 0.89 -7.07
CA LEU A 367 6.86 2.04 -7.87
C LEU A 367 6.08 1.57 -9.10
N GLU A 368 4.84 2.01 -9.22
CA GLU A 368 3.85 1.65 -10.24
C GLU A 368 3.62 2.79 -11.24
N LYS A 369 3.72 4.06 -10.80
CA LYS A 369 3.36 5.23 -11.60
C LYS A 369 4.22 6.46 -11.26
N VAL A 370 4.65 7.19 -12.29
CA VAL A 370 5.31 8.50 -12.14
C VAL A 370 4.64 9.51 -13.07
N GLU A 371 4.16 10.63 -12.51
CA GLU A 371 3.62 11.76 -13.24
C GLU A 371 4.30 13.05 -12.78
N VAL A 372 4.82 13.82 -13.74
CA VAL A 372 5.39 15.14 -13.52
C VAL A 372 4.59 16.13 -14.34
N GLY A 373 4.12 17.21 -13.72
CA GLY A 373 3.39 18.30 -14.35
C GLY A 373 4.25 19.15 -15.27
N ASP A 374 3.67 20.25 -15.74
CA ASP A 374 4.31 21.19 -16.66
C ASP A 374 5.33 22.06 -15.93
N GLY A 375 6.41 22.46 -16.61
CA GLY A 375 7.38 23.44 -16.10
C GLY A 375 8.25 22.98 -14.92
N CYS A 376 8.26 21.70 -14.57
CA CYS A 376 9.04 21.16 -13.45
C CYS A 376 10.51 20.92 -13.84
N PHE A 377 11.45 21.08 -12.91
CA PHE A 377 12.90 20.88 -13.18
C PHE A 377 13.39 21.67 -14.42
N SER A 378 12.86 22.88 -14.61
CA SER A 378 12.99 23.64 -15.86
C SER A 378 14.11 24.69 -15.83
N GLN A 379 14.51 25.15 -14.65
CA GLN A 379 15.47 26.25 -14.48
C GLN A 379 16.91 25.75 -14.36
N ALA A 380 17.11 24.61 -13.70
CA ALA A 380 18.43 24.00 -13.49
C ALA A 380 19.08 23.54 -14.81
N SER A 381 20.33 23.94 -15.06
CA SER A 381 21.16 23.38 -16.14
C SER A 381 21.84 22.08 -15.70
N GLY A 382 22.18 21.22 -16.66
CA GLY A 382 22.84 19.94 -16.35
C GLY A 382 21.92 18.92 -15.67
N GLY A 383 20.60 19.03 -15.86
CA GLY A 383 19.63 18.22 -15.11
C GLY A 383 19.70 16.72 -15.42
N VAL A 384 19.35 15.87 -14.46
CA VAL A 384 19.37 14.42 -14.60
C VAL A 384 18.04 13.79 -14.21
N PHE A 385 17.48 12.97 -15.10
CA PHE A 385 16.30 12.17 -14.86
C PHE A 385 16.63 10.67 -15.01
N GLU A 386 16.38 9.88 -13.97
CA GLU A 386 16.66 8.45 -13.99
C GLU A 386 15.56 7.63 -13.33
N LEU A 387 15.07 6.63 -14.07
CA LEU A 387 14.20 5.56 -13.59
C LEU A 387 14.89 4.23 -13.85
N VAL A 388 15.47 3.63 -12.82
CA VAL A 388 16.36 2.45 -12.97
C VAL A 388 15.97 1.36 -11.98
N ASN A 389 15.82 0.12 -12.45
CA ASN A 389 15.49 -1.05 -11.62
C ASN A 389 14.18 -0.89 -10.80
N CYS A 390 13.12 -0.38 -11.43
CA CYS A 390 11.77 -0.30 -10.83
C CYS A 390 10.85 -1.34 -11.49
N PRO A 391 10.80 -2.60 -10.99
CA PRO A 391 10.22 -3.74 -11.70
C PRO A 391 8.69 -3.67 -11.87
N ARG A 392 7.99 -2.86 -11.07
CA ARG A 392 6.53 -2.72 -11.10
C ARG A 392 6.03 -1.49 -11.85
N LEU A 393 6.92 -0.62 -12.33
CA LEU A 393 6.54 0.66 -12.93
C LEU A 393 5.83 0.42 -14.27
N ARG A 394 4.60 0.92 -14.42
CA ARG A 394 3.73 0.64 -15.58
C ARG A 394 3.60 1.81 -16.54
N SER A 395 3.62 3.04 -16.02
CA SER A 395 3.43 4.25 -16.84
C SER A 395 4.23 5.43 -16.31
N VAL A 396 4.79 6.21 -17.23
CA VAL A 396 5.46 7.48 -16.94
C VAL A 396 4.86 8.58 -17.80
N ARG A 397 4.53 9.72 -17.18
CA ARG A 397 4.10 10.94 -17.88
C ARG A 397 4.93 12.13 -17.42
N ILE A 398 5.37 12.95 -18.36
CA ILE A 398 6.08 14.20 -18.09
C ILE A 398 5.38 15.32 -18.87
N GLY A 399 5.03 16.40 -18.18
CA GLY A 399 4.32 17.57 -18.70
C GLY A 399 5.19 18.49 -19.54
N ASP A 400 4.56 19.49 -20.15
CA ASP A 400 5.18 20.41 -21.10
C ASP A 400 6.24 21.30 -20.42
N GLY A 401 7.38 21.51 -21.06
CA GLY A 401 8.44 22.38 -20.54
C GLY A 401 9.15 21.84 -19.29
N SER A 402 9.04 20.55 -18.99
CA SER A 402 9.73 19.90 -17.88
C SER A 402 11.06 19.28 -18.33
N PHE A 403 12.08 19.34 -17.47
CA PHE A 403 13.44 18.83 -17.76
C PHE A 403 14.07 19.38 -19.06
N VAL A 404 13.80 20.64 -19.40
CA VAL A 404 14.20 21.25 -20.69
C VAL A 404 15.71 21.20 -20.90
N LYS A 405 16.49 21.46 -19.84
CA LYS A 405 17.96 21.50 -19.85
C LYS A 405 18.60 20.21 -19.30
N ALA A 406 17.87 19.10 -19.28
CA ALA A 406 18.42 17.84 -18.81
C ALA A 406 19.46 17.30 -19.80
N VAL A 407 20.61 16.89 -19.26
CA VAL A 407 21.69 16.24 -20.02
C VAL A 407 21.58 14.72 -20.00
N ARG A 408 20.75 14.17 -19.12
CA ARG A 408 20.51 12.73 -19.06
C ARG A 408 19.06 12.41 -18.76
N ALA A 409 18.47 11.58 -19.60
CA ALA A 409 17.19 10.93 -19.36
C ALA A 409 17.36 9.41 -19.53
N ALA A 410 17.19 8.65 -18.46
CA ALA A 410 17.41 7.20 -18.47
C ALA A 410 16.20 6.42 -17.94
N PHE A 411 15.84 5.38 -18.68
CA PHE A 411 14.83 4.39 -18.34
C PHE A 411 15.47 3.01 -18.51
N GLU A 412 15.84 2.35 -17.42
CA GLU A 412 16.64 1.13 -17.48
C GLU A 412 16.06 0.03 -16.57
N ASN A 413 15.96 -1.19 -17.10
CA ASN A 413 15.47 -2.37 -16.37
C ASN A 413 14.07 -2.16 -15.76
N LEU A 414 13.11 -1.77 -16.58
CA LEU A 414 11.71 -1.54 -16.20
C LEU A 414 10.80 -2.58 -16.89
N PRO A 415 10.83 -3.85 -16.46
CA PRO A 415 10.19 -4.97 -17.16
C PRO A 415 8.66 -4.89 -17.23
N ALA A 416 7.99 -4.12 -16.36
CA ALA A 416 6.54 -3.94 -16.39
C ALA A 416 6.08 -2.64 -17.09
N LEU A 417 7.00 -1.81 -17.58
CA LEU A 417 6.67 -0.50 -18.14
C LEU A 417 6.00 -0.68 -19.49
N THR A 418 4.82 -0.07 -19.68
CA THR A 418 4.00 -0.24 -20.89
C THR A 418 3.86 1.04 -21.72
N SER A 419 3.96 2.21 -21.09
CA SER A 419 3.75 3.50 -21.75
C SER A 419 4.64 4.60 -21.19
N ILE A 420 5.25 5.38 -22.09
CA ILE A 420 5.96 6.62 -21.79
C ILE A 420 5.29 7.75 -22.60
N VAL A 421 4.87 8.80 -21.91
CA VAL A 421 4.24 9.98 -22.53
C VAL A 421 4.99 11.25 -22.13
N LEU A 422 5.46 11.99 -23.13
CA LEU A 422 6.25 13.19 -22.97
C LEU A 422 5.51 14.41 -23.55
N GLY A 423 5.50 15.50 -22.78
CA GLY A 423 4.95 16.79 -23.16
C GLY A 423 5.80 17.54 -24.17
N LYS A 424 5.39 18.76 -24.51
CA LYS A 424 6.12 19.64 -25.42
C LYS A 424 7.44 20.07 -24.78
N ASP A 425 8.50 20.19 -25.57
CA ASP A 425 9.81 20.72 -25.11
C ASP A 425 10.48 19.87 -23.99
N VAL A 426 9.99 18.66 -23.72
CA VAL A 426 10.54 17.76 -22.70
C VAL A 426 11.87 17.16 -23.16
N PHE A 427 12.87 17.16 -22.27
CA PHE A 427 14.23 16.69 -22.56
C PHE A 427 14.80 17.34 -23.83
N MET A 428 14.57 18.63 -24.01
CA MET A 428 15.06 19.35 -25.19
C MET A 428 16.59 19.25 -25.28
N GLY A 429 17.30 19.31 -24.15
CA GLY A 429 18.75 19.33 -24.06
C GLY A 429 19.33 20.69 -24.49
N GLU A 430 20.49 21.06 -23.93
CA GLU A 430 21.18 22.29 -24.33
C GLU A 430 21.98 22.04 -25.62
N ALA A 431 22.16 23.10 -26.43
CA ALA A 431 22.72 22.95 -27.77
C ALA A 431 24.16 22.40 -27.79
N GLU A 432 24.94 22.75 -26.77
CA GLU A 432 26.37 22.42 -26.63
C GLU A 432 26.63 21.19 -25.75
N ASP A 433 25.65 20.74 -24.97
CA ASP A 433 25.82 19.65 -24.02
C ASP A 433 25.70 18.26 -24.66
N ALA A 434 26.49 17.31 -24.13
CA ALA A 434 26.43 15.89 -24.48
C ALA A 434 25.20 15.21 -23.85
N SER A 435 24.01 15.62 -24.27
CA SER A 435 22.76 15.10 -23.76
C SER A 435 22.49 13.68 -24.24
N CYS A 436 22.06 12.80 -23.34
CA CYS A 436 21.82 11.38 -23.63
C CYS A 436 20.41 10.92 -23.22
N LEU A 437 19.80 10.11 -24.08
CA LEU A 437 18.61 9.33 -23.81
C LEU A 437 18.99 7.85 -23.75
N VAL A 438 18.62 7.17 -22.66
CA VAL A 438 18.85 5.74 -22.48
C VAL A 438 17.52 5.02 -22.24
N LEU A 439 17.22 4.02 -23.06
CA LEU A 439 16.04 3.15 -22.99
C LEU A 439 16.52 1.69 -23.02
N LYS A 440 16.69 1.04 -21.86
CA LYS A 440 17.23 -0.32 -21.78
C LYS A 440 16.30 -1.30 -21.08
N ASN A 441 16.18 -2.50 -21.64
CA ASN A 441 15.47 -3.62 -21.03
C ASN A 441 14.01 -3.27 -20.65
N LEU A 442 13.29 -2.58 -21.53
CA LEU A 442 11.87 -2.21 -21.35
C LEU A 442 10.99 -3.21 -22.11
N ARG A 443 11.03 -4.47 -21.66
CA ARG A 443 10.50 -5.63 -22.41
C ARG A 443 9.01 -5.57 -22.73
N GLU A 444 8.23 -4.91 -21.87
CA GLU A 444 6.77 -4.76 -22.02
C GLU A 444 6.36 -3.41 -22.58
N LEU A 445 7.31 -2.53 -22.95
CA LEU A 445 6.98 -1.20 -23.46
C LEU A 445 6.24 -1.32 -24.78
N ARG A 446 5.03 -0.78 -24.86
CA ARG A 446 4.18 -0.83 -26.07
C ARG A 446 4.07 0.52 -26.75
N GLU A 447 4.11 1.58 -25.96
CA GLU A 447 3.85 2.93 -26.42
C GLU A 447 4.90 3.94 -25.93
N LEU A 448 5.48 4.69 -26.85
CA LEU A 448 6.32 5.85 -26.58
C LEU A 448 5.77 7.04 -27.36
N ARG A 449 5.33 8.09 -26.66
CA ARG A 449 4.79 9.30 -27.29
C ARG A 449 5.42 10.57 -26.77
N GLY A 450 5.55 11.54 -27.65
CA GLY A 450 5.98 12.90 -27.36
C GLY A 450 5.10 13.91 -28.08
N LYS A 451 5.01 15.13 -27.57
CA LYS A 451 4.48 16.28 -28.32
C LYS A 451 5.61 16.94 -29.13
N MET A 452 5.30 18.05 -29.81
CA MET A 452 6.31 18.81 -30.56
C MET A 452 7.54 19.12 -29.70
N MET A 453 8.71 19.13 -30.33
CA MET A 453 9.99 19.55 -29.72
C MET A 453 10.53 18.67 -28.58
N THR A 454 9.85 17.57 -28.26
CA THR A 454 10.34 16.54 -27.33
C THR A 454 11.67 15.97 -27.84
N LEU A 455 12.67 15.79 -26.97
CA LEU A 455 13.96 15.14 -27.30
C LEU A 455 14.70 15.78 -28.50
N ARG A 456 14.52 17.08 -28.73
CA ARG A 456 14.99 17.74 -29.96
C ARG A 456 16.51 17.79 -30.08
N ASN A 457 17.24 18.17 -29.03
CA ASN A 457 18.69 18.32 -29.03
C ASN A 457 19.45 17.20 -28.33
N VAL A 458 18.81 16.05 -28.08
CA VAL A 458 19.48 14.86 -27.57
C VAL A 458 20.58 14.43 -28.54
N LYS A 459 21.83 14.35 -28.06
CA LYS A 459 23.00 14.02 -28.88
C LYS A 459 23.22 12.52 -28.98
N GLU A 460 22.87 11.78 -27.95
CA GLU A 460 23.13 10.35 -27.83
C GLU A 460 21.86 9.60 -27.49
N VAL A 461 21.58 8.54 -28.24
CA VAL A 461 20.43 7.67 -27.98
C VAL A 461 20.91 6.24 -27.88
N GLU A 462 20.64 5.61 -26.74
CA GLU A 462 20.86 4.19 -26.54
C GLU A 462 19.51 3.53 -26.28
N ALA A 463 19.11 2.60 -27.14
CA ALA A 463 17.83 1.93 -27.04
C ALA A 463 17.99 0.42 -27.29
N THR A 464 17.93 -0.39 -26.23
CA THR A 464 18.12 -1.84 -26.33
C THR A 464 17.05 -2.63 -25.57
N GLY A 465 16.57 -3.72 -26.17
CA GLY A 465 15.61 -4.63 -25.54
C GLY A 465 14.23 -4.01 -25.31
N LEU A 466 13.63 -3.49 -26.38
CA LEU A 466 12.27 -2.93 -26.49
C LEU A 466 11.37 -3.77 -27.45
N PRO A 467 11.36 -5.12 -27.37
CA PRO A 467 10.78 -6.00 -28.40
C PRO A 467 9.28 -5.81 -28.64
N ARG A 468 8.54 -5.24 -27.68
CA ARG A 468 7.09 -5.04 -27.74
C ARG A 468 6.68 -3.63 -28.14
N LEU A 469 7.63 -2.73 -28.40
CA LEU A 469 7.35 -1.35 -28.75
C LEU A 469 6.70 -1.31 -30.12
N SER A 470 5.38 -1.10 -30.14
CA SER A 470 4.53 -1.21 -31.33
C SER A 470 3.94 0.14 -31.75
N LYS A 471 3.98 1.14 -30.85
CA LYS A 471 3.54 2.51 -31.12
C LYS A 471 4.61 3.50 -30.67
N CYS A 472 5.20 4.20 -31.63
CA CYS A 472 6.16 5.27 -31.38
C CYS A 472 5.69 6.53 -32.12
N VAL A 473 5.37 7.60 -31.39
CA VAL A 473 4.89 8.87 -31.96
C VAL A 473 5.71 10.01 -31.35
N LEU A 474 6.78 10.39 -32.04
CA LEU A 474 7.73 11.41 -31.58
C LEU A 474 7.89 12.49 -32.67
N PRO A 475 6.90 13.39 -32.81
CA PRO A 475 6.93 14.42 -33.83
C PRO A 475 8.09 15.38 -33.53
N THR A 476 8.97 15.60 -34.52
CA THR A 476 10.11 16.55 -34.44
C THR A 476 11.21 16.22 -33.42
N ALA A 477 11.20 15.01 -32.83
CA ALA A 477 12.25 14.53 -31.94
C ALA A 477 13.55 14.21 -32.69
N PHE A 478 14.68 14.12 -31.97
CA PHE A 478 15.98 13.68 -32.48
C PHE A 478 16.61 14.55 -33.58
N LYS A 479 16.17 15.82 -33.72
CA LYS A 479 16.66 16.76 -34.75
C LYS A 479 18.17 17.08 -34.67
N CYS A 480 18.87 16.69 -33.61
CA CYS A 480 20.32 16.88 -33.46
C CYS A 480 21.08 15.66 -32.89
N VAL A 481 20.54 14.45 -33.07
CA VAL A 481 21.20 13.22 -32.62
C VAL A 481 22.47 12.95 -33.43
N ARG A 482 23.54 12.52 -32.77
CA ARG A 482 24.87 12.25 -33.36
C ARG A 482 25.32 10.82 -33.18
N ARG A 483 25.01 10.20 -32.04
CA ARG A 483 25.35 8.81 -31.74
C ARG A 483 24.10 8.03 -31.41
N VAL A 484 23.96 6.87 -32.03
CA VAL A 484 22.82 5.97 -31.81
C VAL A 484 23.36 4.56 -31.59
N ALA A 485 22.89 3.90 -30.54
CA ALA A 485 23.13 2.48 -30.29
C ALA A 485 21.77 1.82 -30.10
N MET A 486 21.39 0.94 -31.02
CA MET A 486 20.06 0.33 -31.05
C MET A 486 20.13 -1.17 -31.32
N GLU A 487 19.42 -1.94 -30.50
CA GLU A 487 19.30 -3.39 -30.63
C GLU A 487 17.94 -3.85 -30.10
N ASP A 488 17.14 -4.53 -30.93
CA ASP A 488 15.80 -4.99 -30.55
C ASP A 488 14.93 -3.82 -30.04
N ALA A 489 14.96 -2.67 -30.74
CA ALA A 489 14.35 -1.42 -30.28
C ALA A 489 12.90 -1.21 -30.80
N GLY A 490 12.31 -2.22 -31.45
CA GLY A 490 10.92 -2.20 -31.93
C GLY A 490 10.62 -1.02 -32.87
N LYS A 491 9.44 -0.41 -32.72
CA LYS A 491 9.01 0.73 -33.57
C LYS A 491 9.89 1.98 -33.50
N LEU A 492 10.83 2.06 -32.56
CA LEU A 492 11.80 3.16 -32.54
C LEU A 492 12.81 3.04 -33.70
N GLU A 493 13.05 1.83 -34.20
CA GLU A 493 13.91 1.55 -35.37
C GLU A 493 13.38 2.15 -36.67
N GLU A 494 12.08 2.41 -36.73
CA GLU A 494 11.43 3.03 -37.89
C GLU A 494 11.62 4.56 -37.93
N ASN A 495 12.21 5.18 -36.89
CA ASN A 495 12.44 6.61 -36.88
C ASN A 495 13.54 7.01 -37.87
N GLU A 496 13.17 7.82 -38.87
CA GLU A 496 14.09 8.19 -39.97
C GLU A 496 15.36 8.90 -39.50
N LEU A 497 15.27 9.79 -38.49
CA LEU A 497 16.42 10.55 -37.98
C LEU A 497 17.39 9.66 -37.21
N LEU A 498 16.88 8.76 -36.38
CA LEU A 498 17.70 7.78 -35.66
C LEU A 498 18.37 6.81 -36.64
N ARG A 499 17.64 6.33 -37.66
CA ARG A 499 18.18 5.43 -38.68
C ARG A 499 19.30 6.09 -39.48
N LYS A 500 19.10 7.35 -39.89
CA LYS A 500 20.12 8.13 -40.59
C LYS A 500 21.37 8.34 -39.74
N ALA A 501 21.20 8.71 -38.46
CA ALA A 501 22.34 8.88 -37.55
C ALA A 501 23.05 7.55 -37.23
N LEU A 502 22.32 6.43 -37.17
CA LEU A 502 22.89 5.10 -37.00
C LEU A 502 23.73 4.71 -38.23
N GLU A 503 23.21 4.94 -39.45
CA GLU A 503 23.94 4.73 -40.70
C GLU A 503 25.20 5.60 -40.79
N GLU A 504 25.10 6.88 -40.42
CA GLU A 504 26.24 7.81 -40.34
C GLU A 504 27.27 7.39 -39.29
N SER A 505 26.84 6.84 -38.16
CA SER A 505 27.75 6.32 -37.11
C SER A 505 28.52 5.07 -37.55
N ILE A 506 27.90 4.24 -38.39
CA ILE A 506 28.52 3.04 -38.97
C ILE A 506 29.45 3.44 -40.11
N SER A 507 29.07 4.41 -40.96
CA SER A 507 29.93 4.91 -42.04
C SER A 507 31.14 5.67 -41.50
N ASN A 508 31.00 6.43 -40.41
CA ASN A 508 32.11 7.15 -39.76
C ASN A 508 32.99 6.23 -38.88
N SER A 509 32.68 4.94 -38.78
CA SER A 509 33.61 3.94 -38.22
C SER A 509 34.72 3.55 -39.23
N SER A 510 34.61 4.03 -40.47
CA SER A 510 35.64 4.02 -41.49
C SER A 510 35.85 5.44 -42.02
N ASP A 511 36.97 6.04 -41.66
CA ASP A 511 37.54 7.30 -42.15
C ASP A 511 37.12 8.60 -41.42
N ASP A 512 38.16 9.24 -40.86
CA ASP A 512 38.23 10.64 -40.48
C ASP A 512 37.80 11.54 -41.67
N ASP A 513 36.73 12.33 -41.54
CA ASP A 513 36.71 13.75 -41.95
C ASP A 513 35.37 14.45 -41.69
N ILE A 514 35.49 15.73 -41.33
CA ILE A 514 34.44 16.71 -41.02
C ILE A 514 33.67 17.12 -42.29
N PHE A 515 32.33 17.08 -42.30
CA PHE A 515 31.51 18.01 -43.09
C PHE A 515 30.15 18.34 -42.43
N SER A 516 29.85 19.63 -42.37
CA SER A 516 28.53 20.19 -42.04
C SER A 516 27.51 19.88 -43.13
N VAL A 517 26.27 19.52 -42.77
CA VAL A 517 25.16 19.50 -43.72
C VAL A 517 24.08 20.50 -43.31
N ASP A 518 23.75 21.33 -44.30
CA ASP A 518 22.91 22.53 -44.32
C ASP A 518 21.45 22.34 -43.85
N SER A 519 20.91 23.41 -43.25
CA SER A 519 19.57 23.47 -42.67
C SER A 519 18.42 23.67 -43.67
N GLU A 520 18.67 23.68 -44.98
CA GLU A 520 17.66 24.10 -45.98
C GLU A 520 16.89 22.95 -46.65
N LEU A 521 17.26 21.67 -46.46
CA LEU A 521 16.53 20.54 -47.08
C LEU A 521 15.33 20.01 -46.27
N PHE A 522 15.05 20.57 -45.09
CA PHE A 522 14.05 20.02 -44.15
C PHE A 522 12.62 20.57 -44.32
N GLU A 523 12.40 21.62 -45.11
CA GLU A 523 11.05 22.17 -45.32
C GLU A 523 10.26 21.49 -46.46
N GLU A 524 10.90 20.80 -47.41
CA GLU A 524 10.18 20.23 -48.56
C GLU A 524 9.50 18.88 -48.30
N ILE A 525 9.95 18.10 -47.30
CA ILE A 525 9.41 16.74 -47.04
C ILE A 525 8.08 16.79 -46.27
N PHE A 526 7.82 17.85 -45.48
CA PHE A 526 6.65 17.92 -44.61
C PHE A 526 5.33 18.28 -45.34
N VAL A 527 5.39 18.80 -46.57
CA VAL A 527 4.20 19.22 -47.33
C VAL A 527 3.59 18.10 -48.19
N LYS A 528 4.32 17.01 -48.45
CA LYS A 528 3.85 15.93 -49.35
C LYS A 528 3.48 14.60 -48.68
N GLY A 529 3.73 14.43 -47.37
CA GLY A 529 3.52 13.16 -46.66
C GLY A 529 2.17 12.99 -45.96
N ALA A 530 1.41 14.06 -45.73
CA ALA A 530 0.11 13.99 -45.05
C ALA A 530 -0.99 14.41 -46.04
N GLY A 531 -1.67 13.43 -46.62
CA GLY A 531 -2.91 13.64 -47.38
C GLY A 531 -4.06 14.05 -46.47
N LEU A 532 -3.98 15.25 -45.88
CA LEU A 532 -5.04 15.88 -45.12
C LEU A 532 -5.30 17.26 -45.75
N SER A 533 -6.52 17.44 -46.25
CA SER A 533 -7.03 18.71 -46.74
C SER A 533 -7.15 19.73 -45.60
N PRO A 534 -6.95 21.03 -45.86
CA PRO A 534 -7.18 22.08 -44.87
C PRO A 534 -8.68 22.37 -44.80
N LEU A 535 -9.26 22.26 -43.60
CA LEU A 535 -10.50 22.88 -43.09
C LEU A 535 -11.22 21.90 -42.15
N ASP A 536 -11.13 22.17 -40.85
CA ASP A 536 -12.26 22.36 -39.93
C ASP A 536 -11.69 22.69 -38.54
N ASP A 537 -11.27 23.95 -38.38
CA ASP A 537 -11.11 24.59 -37.07
C ASP A 537 -12.50 24.89 -36.53
N ASP A 538 -13.13 23.94 -35.84
CA ASP A 538 -14.24 24.19 -34.90
C ASP A 538 -14.70 22.85 -34.32
N LEU A 539 -14.01 22.35 -33.30
CA LEU A 539 -14.52 21.29 -32.40
C LEU A 539 -13.58 21.10 -31.20
N PHE A 540 -13.28 22.15 -30.43
CA PHE A 540 -12.90 22.09 -29.00
C PHE A 540 -12.89 23.52 -28.43
N SER A 541 -14.02 24.21 -28.55
CA SER A 541 -14.37 25.34 -27.68
C SER A 541 -15.35 24.83 -26.63
N ASP A 542 -14.82 24.35 -25.51
CA ASP A 542 -15.61 24.33 -24.28
C ASP A 542 -14.71 24.56 -23.07
N HIS A 543 -14.52 25.85 -22.78
CA HIS A 543 -14.05 26.33 -21.49
C HIS A 543 -15.26 26.42 -20.54
N SER A 544 -15.45 25.38 -19.73
CA SER A 544 -16.07 25.48 -18.41
C SER A 544 -15.50 24.32 -17.60
N PHE A 545 -14.76 24.52 -16.52
CA PHE A 545 -15.25 24.96 -15.22
C PHE A 545 -14.02 25.41 -14.40
N PHE A 546 -13.92 26.70 -14.07
CA PHE A 546 -13.42 27.25 -12.80
C PHE A 546 -13.53 28.77 -12.92
N ASP A 547 -14.70 29.33 -12.59
CA ASP A 547 -14.77 30.70 -12.08
C ASP A 547 -15.76 30.71 -10.90
N ASN A 548 -15.22 31.04 -9.74
CA ASN A 548 -15.93 31.23 -8.49
C ASN A 548 -15.72 32.70 -8.11
N SER A 549 -16.66 33.55 -8.45
CA SER A 549 -16.81 34.85 -7.81
C SER A 549 -18.30 35.20 -7.62
N PRO A 550 -18.72 35.65 -6.42
CA PRO A 550 -20.13 35.86 -6.11
C PRO A 550 -20.56 37.32 -6.30
N ARG A 551 -21.89 37.51 -6.48
CA ARG A 551 -22.78 38.69 -6.19
C ARG A 551 -23.51 39.23 -7.45
N PRO A 552 -24.55 40.08 -7.30
CA PRO A 552 -25.64 40.14 -6.31
C PRO A 552 -27.02 40.11 -7.00
N GLY A 553 -28.09 40.05 -6.20
CA GLY A 553 -29.45 39.82 -6.69
C GLY A 553 -30.17 40.98 -7.38
N SER A 554 -31.28 40.60 -8.02
CA SER A 554 -32.60 41.26 -8.05
C SER A 554 -33.60 40.28 -8.63
#